data_AF-A0A0E9RMP2-F1
#
_entry.id   AF-A0A0E9RMP2-F1
#
_cell.length_a   1.000
_cell.length_b   1.000
_cell.length_c   1.000
_cell.angle_alpha   90.00
_cell.angle_beta   90.00
_cell.angle_gamma   90.00
#
_symmetry.space_group_name_H-M   'P 1'
#
loop_
_entity.id
_entity.type
_entity.pdbx_description
1 polymer ?
#
loop_
_entity_poly.entity_id
_entity_poly.type
_entity_poly.pdbx_seq_one_letter_code
_entity_poly.pdbx_strand_id
1 'polypeptide(L)' 'MWTVDNGSYKEGITSEPVERDNGIFSVTSFLEVSTAKWKSQSKVTCNVKHASMANGAAPLTKSVSREIGNSIECD' A
#
# COMPACT_ATOMS: atom_id res chain seq x y z
N MET A 1 -1.65 1.11 5.85
CA MET A 1 -0.42 0.51 6.43
C MET A 1 0.17 -0.48 5.45
N TRP A 2 1.46 -0.76 5.54
CA TRP A 2 2.16 -1.64 4.63
C TRP A 2 2.76 -2.85 5.34
N THR A 3 2.95 -3.97 4.64
CA THR A 3 3.76 -5.10 5.09
C THR A 3 4.76 -5.47 4.00
N VAL A 4 5.96 -5.87 4.39
CA VAL A 4 7.01 -6.35 3.47
C VAL A 4 7.29 -7.80 3.84
N ASP A 5 7.15 -8.71 2.88
CA ASP A 5 7.34 -10.15 3.06
C ASP A 5 6.51 -10.76 4.22
N ASN A 6 5.27 -10.27 4.37
CA ASN A 6 4.37 -10.61 5.48
C ASN A 6 4.96 -10.31 6.89
N GLY A 7 5.96 -9.44 6.98
CA GLY A 7 6.51 -8.97 8.24
C GLY A 7 5.61 -7.98 8.97
N SER A 8 6.18 -7.28 9.96
CA SER A 8 5.48 -6.27 10.76
C SER A 8 4.92 -5.14 9.91
N TYR A 9 3.83 -4.53 10.40
CA TYR A 9 3.25 -3.35 9.78
C TYR A 9 4.22 -2.17 9.80
N LYS A 10 4.27 -1.47 8.68
CA LYS A 10 5.04 -0.25 8.47
C LYS A 10 4.14 0.87 8.05
N GLU A 11 4.44 2.05 8.56
CA GLU A 11 3.80 3.29 8.12
C GLU A 11 4.44 3.75 6.81
N GLY A 12 3.62 4.27 5.91
CA GLY A 12 4.05 4.93 4.69
C GLY A 12 3.56 6.38 4.70
N ILE A 13 4.09 7.19 3.81
CA ILE A 13 3.63 8.58 3.65
C ILE A 13 2.27 8.51 2.96
N THR A 14 1.23 8.92 3.66
CA THR A 14 -0.16 8.86 3.18
C THR A 14 -0.68 10.27 2.99
N SER A 15 -1.26 10.53 1.81
CA SER A 15 -1.83 11.83 1.50
C SER A 15 -3.10 12.08 2.31
N GLU A 16 -3.48 13.35 2.42
CA GLU A 16 -4.85 13.69 2.78
C GLU A 16 -5.84 13.14 1.74
N PRO A 17 -7.11 12.89 2.12
CA PRO A 17 -8.16 12.51 1.18
C PRO A 17 -8.42 13.61 0.15
N VAL A 18 -8.49 13.22 -1.13
CA VAL A 18 -8.83 14.12 -2.24
C VAL A 18 -10.14 13.67 -2.85
N GLU A 19 -11.11 14.58 -2.96
CA GLU A 19 -12.37 14.31 -3.63
C GLU A 19 -12.15 14.09 -5.14
N ARG A 20 -12.69 13.00 -5.67
CA ARG A 20 -12.57 12.63 -7.09
C ARG A 20 -13.88 12.75 -7.85
N ASP A 21 -14.99 12.44 -7.19
CA ASP A 21 -16.32 12.50 -7.80
C ASP A 21 -17.39 12.54 -6.70
N ASN A 22 -18.13 13.66 -6.59
CA ASN A 22 -19.36 13.80 -5.79
C ASN A 22 -19.39 13.00 -4.47
N GLY A 23 -18.45 13.29 -3.56
CA GLY A 23 -18.35 12.63 -2.26
C GLY A 23 -17.58 11.30 -2.24
N ILE A 24 -17.00 10.86 -3.37
CA ILE A 24 -16.01 9.78 -3.43
C ILE A 24 -14.62 10.38 -3.25
N PHE A 25 -13.92 9.91 -2.23
CA PHE A 25 -12.57 10.35 -1.89
C PHE A 25 -11.54 9.29 -2.25
N SER A 26 -10.36 9.74 -2.63
CA SER A 26 -9.19 8.89 -2.85
C SER A 26 -8.03 9.33 -1.96
N VAL A 27 -7.33 8.35 -1.42
CA VAL A 27 -6.11 8.53 -0.61
C VAL A 27 -4.99 7.76 -1.30
N THR A 28 -3.80 8.34 -1.36
CA THR A 28 -2.62 7.68 -1.93
C THR A 28 -1.55 7.51 -0.85
N SER A 29 -0.90 6.35 -0.82
CA SER A 29 0.17 6.06 0.14
C SER A 29 1.42 5.60 -0.59
N PHE A 30 2.58 6.06 -0.14
CA PHE A 30 3.89 5.70 -0.64
C PHE A 30 4.71 5.04 0.47
N LEU A 31 5.39 3.95 0.14
CA LEU A 31 6.30 3.27 1.06
C LEU A 31 7.69 3.26 0.45
N GLU A 32 8.65 3.82 1.18
CA GLU A 32 10.07 3.67 0.84
C GLU A 32 10.52 2.24 1.17
N VAL A 33 11.14 1.59 0.19
CA VAL A 33 11.73 0.26 0.34
C VAL A 33 13.16 0.27 -0.17
N SER A 34 14.04 -0.50 0.48
CA SER A 34 15.42 -0.56 0.01
C SER A 34 15.49 -1.23 -1.36
N THR A 35 16.28 -0.64 -2.27
CA THR A 35 16.49 -1.17 -3.62
C THR A 35 16.98 -2.62 -3.59
N ALA A 36 17.82 -2.98 -2.62
CA ALA A 36 18.28 -4.35 -2.44
C ALA A 36 17.13 -5.33 -2.15
N LYS A 37 16.20 -4.96 -1.26
CA LYS A 37 15.01 -5.79 -0.95
C LYS A 37 14.04 -5.84 -2.12
N TRP A 38 13.81 -4.71 -2.78
CA TRP A 38 12.97 -4.67 -3.97
C TRP A 38 13.51 -5.60 -5.08
N LYS A 39 14.81 -5.53 -5.34
CA LYS A 39 15.49 -6.40 -6.32
C LYS A 39 15.54 -7.86 -5.89
N SER A 40 15.51 -8.17 -4.59
CA SER A 40 15.40 -9.54 -4.07
C SER A 40 13.96 -10.08 -4.07
N GLN A 41 13.08 -9.54 -4.91
CA GLN A 41 11.69 -9.97 -5.07
C GLN A 41 10.83 -9.85 -3.80
N SER A 42 11.17 -8.94 -2.89
CA SER A 42 10.31 -8.70 -1.71
C SER A 42 8.89 -8.32 -2.14
N LYS A 43 7.90 -8.97 -1.51
CA LYS A 43 6.49 -8.67 -1.74
C LYS A 43 6.04 -7.57 -0.79
N VAL A 44 5.71 -6.41 -1.35
CA VAL A 44 5.24 -5.25 -0.61
C VAL A 44 3.73 -5.20 -0.70
N THR A 45 3.02 -5.20 0.43
CA THR A 45 1.56 -5.27 0.46
C THR A 45 0.98 -4.04 1.13
N CYS A 46 0.12 -3.33 0.41
CA CYS A 46 -0.73 -2.28 0.96
C CYS A 46 -1.91 -2.94 1.68
N ASN A 47 -2.13 -2.59 2.94
CA ASN A 47 -3.23 -3.07 3.78
C ASN A 47 -4.13 -1.87 4.12
N VAL A 48 -5.38 -1.93 3.65
CA VAL A 48 -6.36 -0.85 3.72
C VAL A 48 -7.54 -1.27 4.59
N LYS A 49 -7.89 -0.42 5.55
CA LYS A 49 -9.12 -0.55 6.34
C LYS A 49 -9.91 0.74 6.17
N HIS A 50 -11.17 0.61 5.74
CA HIS A 50 -12.07 1.73 5.51
C HIS A 50 -13.22 1.69 6.52
N ALA A 51 -13.76 2.87 6.89
CA ALA A 51 -14.81 2.98 7.90
C ALA A 51 -16.11 2.25 7.52
N SER A 52 -16.36 2.05 6.23
CA SER A 52 -17.52 1.28 5.75
C SER A 52 -17.39 -0.24 5.90
N MET A 53 -16.20 -0.73 6.28
CA MET A 53 -15.97 -2.17 6.48
C MET A 53 -16.56 -2.60 7.83
N ALA A 54 -17.07 -3.84 7.88
CA ALA A 54 -17.61 -4.39 9.12
C ALA A 54 -16.58 -4.38 10.26
N ASN A 55 -17.06 -4.20 11.49
CA ASN A 55 -16.21 -4.27 12.67
C ASN A 55 -15.51 -5.63 12.74
N GLY A 56 -14.18 -5.62 12.88
CA GLY A 56 -13.35 -6.83 12.88
C GLY A 56 -13.03 -7.41 11.50
N ALA A 57 -13.50 -6.82 10.40
CA ALA A 57 -13.12 -7.26 9.06
C ALA A 57 -11.61 -7.16 8.84
N ALA A 58 -11.07 -8.15 8.13
CA ALA A 58 -9.68 -8.15 7.70
C ALA A 58 -9.42 -6.99 6.72
N PRO A 59 -8.20 -6.42 6.71
CA PRO A 59 -7.85 -5.37 5.76
C PRO A 59 -7.97 -5.85 4.31
N LEU A 60 -8.37 -4.97 3.40
CA LEU A 60 -8.20 -5.19 1.97
C LEU A 60 -6.71 -5.13 1.66
N THR A 61 -6.20 -6.09 0.89
CA THR A 61 -4.78 -6.20 0.58
C THR A 61 -4.51 -6.10 -0.91
N LYS A 62 -3.45 -5.37 -1.28
CA LYS A 62 -2.91 -5.34 -2.63
C LYS A 62 -1.39 -5.41 -2.56
N SER A 63 -0.83 -6.39 -3.25
CA SER A 63 0.62 -6.62 -3.28
C SER A 63 1.23 -6.12 -4.58
N VAL A 64 2.43 -5.56 -4.45
CA VAL A 64 3.33 -5.23 -5.54
C VAL A 64 4.68 -5.88 -5.29
N SER A 65 5.35 -6.25 -6.37
CA SER A 65 6.73 -6.72 -6.40
C SER A 65 7.31 -6.36 -7.75
N ARG A 66 8.63 -6.49 -7.89
CA ARG A 66 9.32 -6.23 -9.16
C ARG A 66 8.75 -7.03 -10.33
N GLU A 67 8.16 -8.19 -10.06
CA GLU A 67 7.65 -9.11 -11.08
C GLU A 67 6.15 -8.95 -11.32
N ILE A 68 5.41 -8.49 -10.32
CA ILE A 68 3.94 -8.35 -10.36
C ILE A 68 3.53 -7.03 -11.05
N GLY A 69 4.42 -6.04 -11.14
CA GLY A 69 4.16 -4.73 -11.75
C GLY A 69 3.32 -3.80 -10.86
N ASN A 70 3.10 -2.56 -11.34
CA ASN A 70 2.48 -1.41 -10.64
C ASN A 70 3.39 -0.64 -9.65
N SER A 71 4.71 -0.72 -9.85
CA SER A 71 5.69 0.15 -9.17
C SER A 71 6.13 1.28 -10.08
N ILE A 72 6.20 2.51 -9.55
CA ILE A 72 6.95 3.60 -10.17
C ILE A 72 8.38 3.47 -9.66
N GLU A 73 9.32 3.09 -10.53
CA GLU A 73 10.74 3.03 -10.20
C GLU A 73 11.37 4.41 -10.46
N CYS A 74 12.25 4.88 -9.56
CA CYS A 74 13.05 6.07 -9.81
C CYS A 74 14.28 5.65 -10.63
N ASP A 75 14.48 6.27 -11.81
CA ASP A 75 15.67 6.11 -12.66
C ASP A 75 16.95 6.68 -12.01
#